data_AF-A0AAU5X5W9-F1
#
_entry.id   AF-A0AAU5X5W9-F1
#
_cell.length_a   1.000
_cell.length_b   1.000
_cell.length_c   1.000
_cell.angle_alpha   90.00
_cell.angle_beta   90.00
_cell.angle_gamma   90.00
#
_symmetry.space_group_name_H-M   'P 1'
#
loop_
_entity.id
_entity.type
_entity.pdbx_description
1 polymer ?
#
loop_
_entity_poly.entity_id
_entity_poly.type
_entity_poly.pdbx_seq_one_letter_code
_entity_poly.pdbx_strand_id
1 'polypeptide(L)'
;MRADEQIADFDSATGMLRVLGEYLRGRDAPLLARYPGAAEPFVAALLGAANRLPRRLQEKAYAASGWAEALPADRMGEVRADELAEWVVGRYPRRRYPAVFVGSSNGAMTHLAAALGACWLPQTLLIPVRRRGGHPDRPAEALRTHRDAGRALLRANPDLELHHMHDANQDRLMVAGMSYFRVKWRRLPEAYERFLRERLAPGGMVISVECGLSWPTTRIGERHVFQHGALGGATAEEFRHGSPRVAEFLARYGSPYDRWDAPEPDGVSPEAEWGFQDGLLDSLGDVAARAGATLRRLRFDAPEDLSPVVADLYRDWYRRRGIAPDRLLVENFLLVEPWWTLRTGSVPFWTVFNTEPSRQALLRHLDQADPYDEIRLILFSHGVESVGLASIDDWGRVLDRARKVGVFTGVDARAYPRDFAVFARAHRELARTRHRVPMPARPLDVADVDEFLEKRDDVGWSA
;
A
#
# COMPACT_ATOMS: atom_id res chain seq x y z
N MET A 1 7.42 3.43 24.16
CA MET A 1 8.02 2.60 23.09
C MET A 1 8.24 3.51 21.91
N ARG A 2 9.31 3.43 21.12
CA ARG A 2 9.41 4.40 20.01
C ARG A 2 8.41 4.02 18.93
N ALA A 3 7.75 4.99 18.29
CA ALA A 3 6.67 4.76 17.33
C ALA A 3 7.10 3.92 16.11
N ASP A 4 8.35 4.07 15.66
CA ASP A 4 8.97 3.26 14.60
C ASP A 4 9.15 1.79 14.99
N GLU A 5 9.18 1.46 16.28
CA GLU A 5 9.23 0.08 16.79
C GLU A 5 7.83 -0.56 16.86
N GLN A 6 6.76 0.20 16.61
CA GLN A 6 5.36 -0.26 16.75
C GLN A 6 4.70 -0.62 15.42
N ILE A 7 5.30 -0.17 14.31
CA ILE A 7 4.71 -0.26 12.96
C ILE A 7 5.53 -1.24 12.13
N ALA A 8 4.87 -2.02 11.27
CA ALA A 8 5.53 -2.93 10.34
C ALA A 8 6.31 -2.19 9.25
N ASP A 9 7.56 -2.57 8.99
CA ASP A 9 8.36 -1.97 7.92
C ASP A 9 7.90 -2.42 6.51
N PHE A 10 7.25 -3.58 6.42
CA PHE A 10 6.73 -4.17 5.18
C PHE A 10 5.29 -3.72 4.84
N ASP A 11 4.69 -2.85 5.65
CA ASP A 11 3.35 -2.34 5.42
C ASP A 11 3.30 -1.33 4.26
N SER A 12 2.24 -1.39 3.46
CA SER A 12 2.05 -0.53 2.29
C SER A 12 1.99 0.95 2.65
N ALA A 13 1.24 1.30 3.72
CA ALA A 13 1.11 2.68 4.18
C ALA A 13 2.47 3.23 4.64
N THR A 14 3.21 2.43 5.39
CA THR A 14 4.55 2.77 5.87
C THR A 14 5.55 2.98 4.73
N GLY A 15 5.54 2.11 3.72
CA GLY A 15 6.36 2.24 2.52
C GLY A 15 6.05 3.53 1.76
N MET A 16 4.77 3.75 1.43
CA MET A 16 4.29 4.93 0.69
C MET A 16 4.60 6.25 1.42
N LEU A 17 4.39 6.29 2.75
CA LEU A 17 4.71 7.44 3.59
C LEU A 17 6.21 7.79 3.56
N ARG A 18 7.07 6.77 3.62
CA ARG A 18 8.53 6.96 3.61
C ARG A 18 9.02 7.49 2.27
N VAL A 19 8.61 6.88 1.17
CA VAL A 19 9.03 7.30 -0.17
C VAL A 19 8.53 8.71 -0.50
N LEU A 20 7.29 9.04 -0.11
CA LEU A 20 6.76 10.40 -0.28
C LEU A 20 7.49 11.42 0.60
N GLY A 21 7.79 11.06 1.86
CA GLY A 21 8.56 11.91 2.76
C GLY A 21 9.96 12.23 2.24
N GLU A 22 10.66 11.25 1.65
CA GLU A 22 11.98 11.45 1.03
C GLU A 22 11.90 12.29 -0.25
N TYR A 23 10.91 11.99 -1.10
CA TYR A 23 10.63 12.80 -2.28
C TYR A 23 10.44 14.28 -1.94
N LEU A 24 9.63 14.59 -0.92
CA LEU A 24 9.37 15.97 -0.48
C LEU A 24 10.60 16.66 0.14
N ARG A 25 11.63 15.91 0.54
CA ARG A 25 12.95 16.42 0.95
C ARG A 25 13.91 16.64 -0.22
N GLY A 26 13.51 16.29 -1.43
CA GLY A 26 14.38 16.40 -2.60
C GLY A 26 15.32 15.20 -2.76
N ARG A 27 14.95 14.01 -2.26
CA ARG A 27 15.78 12.80 -2.29
C ARG A 27 15.03 11.62 -2.90
N ASP A 28 15.78 10.69 -3.49
CA ASP A 28 15.27 9.36 -3.82
C ASP A 28 15.18 8.47 -2.56
N ALA A 29 14.63 7.27 -2.71
CA ALA A 29 14.31 6.38 -1.59
C ALA A 29 14.85 4.95 -1.79
N PRO A 30 16.18 4.75 -1.90
CA PRO A 30 16.75 3.40 -1.97
C PRO A 30 16.29 2.56 -0.79
N LEU A 31 16.01 1.27 -1.04
CA LEU A 31 15.50 0.34 -0.03
C LEU A 31 14.25 0.88 0.70
N LEU A 32 13.37 1.60 -0.01
CA LEU A 32 12.13 2.19 0.51
C LEU A 32 12.38 3.15 1.69
N ALA A 33 13.57 3.76 1.70
CA ALA A 33 14.08 4.58 2.79
C ALA A 33 14.11 3.87 4.17
N ARG A 34 14.14 2.54 4.20
CA ARG A 34 14.30 1.73 5.42
C ARG A 34 15.74 1.74 5.92
N TYR A 35 16.69 1.71 5.00
CA TYR A 35 18.12 1.62 5.29
C TYR A 35 18.89 2.71 4.53
N PRO A 36 20.13 3.03 4.96
CA PRO A 36 20.98 3.95 4.21
C PRO A 36 21.23 3.45 2.79
N GLY A 37 21.14 4.34 1.79
CA GLY A 37 21.32 3.98 0.37
C GLY A 37 22.66 3.30 0.05
N ALA A 38 23.72 3.60 0.83
CA ALA A 38 25.01 2.93 0.70
C ALA A 38 24.95 1.41 0.93
N ALA A 39 23.94 0.91 1.64
CA ALA A 39 23.74 -0.52 1.89
C ALA A 39 23.08 -1.25 0.71
N GLU A 40 22.46 -0.53 -0.23
CA GLU A 40 21.66 -1.11 -1.32
C GLU A 40 22.41 -2.17 -2.15
N PRO A 41 23.68 -1.97 -2.60
CA PRO A 41 24.38 -2.98 -3.37
C PRO A 41 24.63 -4.27 -2.58
N PHE A 42 24.91 -4.15 -1.29
CA PHE A 42 25.15 -5.28 -0.39
C PHE A 42 23.85 -6.02 -0.08
N VAL A 43 22.78 -5.29 0.26
CA VAL A 43 21.45 -5.87 0.53
C VAL A 43 20.91 -6.57 -0.72
N ALA A 44 21.03 -5.95 -1.90
CA ALA A 44 20.63 -6.58 -3.16
C ALA A 44 21.42 -7.86 -3.45
N ALA A 45 22.73 -7.89 -3.16
CA ALA A 45 23.55 -9.08 -3.34
C ALA A 45 23.17 -10.19 -2.35
N LEU A 46 22.94 -9.84 -1.08
CA LEU A 46 22.53 -10.78 -0.03
C LEU A 46 21.16 -11.41 -0.35
N LEU A 47 20.16 -10.58 -0.68
CA LEU A 47 18.83 -11.04 -1.06
C LEU A 47 18.87 -11.83 -2.38
N GLY A 48 19.68 -11.41 -3.36
CA GLY A 48 19.87 -12.14 -4.61
C GLY A 48 20.51 -13.52 -4.41
N ALA A 49 21.41 -13.66 -3.43
CA ALA A 49 21.92 -14.97 -3.01
C ALA A 49 20.86 -15.79 -2.28
N ALA A 50 20.04 -15.16 -1.42
CA ALA A 50 18.93 -15.80 -0.75
C ALA A 50 17.89 -16.38 -1.73
N ASN A 51 17.65 -15.71 -2.87
CA ASN A 51 16.78 -16.22 -3.95
C ASN A 51 17.24 -17.57 -4.53
N ARG A 52 18.51 -17.98 -4.31
CA ARG A 52 19.03 -19.29 -4.76
C ARG A 52 18.89 -20.39 -3.71
N LEU A 53 18.48 -20.05 -2.49
CA LEU A 53 18.27 -21.03 -1.43
C LEU A 53 17.06 -21.95 -1.73
N PRO A 54 17.04 -23.18 -1.19
CA PRO A 54 15.84 -24.02 -1.23
C PRO A 54 14.62 -23.28 -0.69
N ARG A 55 13.47 -23.47 -1.34
CA ARG A 55 12.17 -22.85 -1.01
C ARG A 55 11.89 -22.77 0.50
N ARG A 56 12.05 -23.89 1.21
CA ARG A 56 11.77 -23.98 2.65
C ARG A 56 12.62 -23.03 3.50
N LEU A 57 13.85 -22.71 3.09
CA LEU A 57 14.72 -21.79 3.82
C LEU A 57 14.36 -20.33 3.55
N GLN A 58 13.98 -19.99 2.32
CA GLN A 58 13.50 -18.65 1.98
C GLN A 58 12.22 -18.32 2.75
N GLU A 59 11.25 -19.24 2.72
CA GLU A 59 9.96 -19.08 3.41
C GLU A 59 10.17 -18.94 4.93
N LYS A 60 11.09 -19.71 5.52
CA LYS A 60 11.45 -19.58 6.93
C LYS A 60 12.14 -18.27 7.26
N ALA A 61 13.06 -17.81 6.42
CA ALA A 61 13.76 -16.55 6.62
C ALA A 61 12.78 -15.37 6.57
N TYR A 62 11.85 -15.38 5.62
CA TYR A 62 10.82 -14.36 5.48
C TYR A 62 9.83 -14.37 6.67
N ALA A 63 9.38 -15.55 7.10
CA ALA A 63 8.55 -15.67 8.30
C ALA A 63 9.28 -15.19 9.57
N ALA A 64 10.59 -15.46 9.68
CA ALA A 64 11.41 -15.04 10.80
C ALA A 64 11.64 -13.51 10.82
N SER A 65 11.86 -12.87 9.67
CA SER A 65 11.94 -11.40 9.60
C SER A 65 10.65 -10.75 10.05
N GLY A 66 9.50 -11.30 9.63
CA GLY A 66 8.21 -10.84 10.08
C GLY A 66 8.02 -10.96 11.60
N TRP A 67 8.41 -12.09 12.19
CA TRP A 67 8.33 -12.30 13.64
C TRP A 67 9.22 -11.32 14.43
N ALA A 68 10.40 -10.98 13.89
CA ALA A 68 11.32 -10.05 14.52
C ALA A 68 10.74 -8.63 14.62
N GLU A 69 10.05 -8.18 13.57
CA GLU A 69 9.36 -6.87 13.51
C GLU A 69 8.10 -6.82 14.40
N ALA A 70 7.47 -7.96 14.67
CA ALA A 70 6.24 -8.01 15.44
C ALA A 70 6.44 -7.67 16.93
N LEU A 71 5.43 -7.06 17.55
CA LEU A 71 5.41 -6.75 18.98
C LEU A 71 4.85 -7.92 19.82
N PRO A 72 5.36 -8.17 21.03
CA PRO A 72 4.74 -9.11 21.96
C PRO A 72 3.28 -8.76 22.28
N ALA A 73 2.42 -9.77 22.37
CA ALA A 73 0.98 -9.60 22.59
C ALA A 73 0.63 -8.91 23.91
N ASP A 74 1.42 -9.14 24.96
CA ASP A 74 1.31 -8.52 26.28
C ASP A 74 1.63 -7.02 26.29
N ARG A 75 2.37 -6.53 25.29
CA ARG A 75 2.71 -5.12 25.13
C ARG A 75 1.70 -4.31 24.33
N MET A 76 0.62 -4.92 23.85
CA MET A 76 -0.40 -4.21 23.05
C MET A 76 -1.09 -3.08 23.81
N GLY A 77 -1.18 -3.15 25.14
CA GLY A 77 -1.71 -2.05 25.96
C GLY A 77 -0.75 -0.85 26.10
N GLU A 78 0.51 -0.97 25.69
CA GLU A 78 1.50 0.10 25.75
C GLU A 78 1.52 0.97 24.48
N VAL A 79 0.90 0.50 23.39
CA VAL A 79 0.82 1.23 22.12
C VAL A 79 0.02 2.51 22.32
N ARG A 80 0.54 3.63 21.79
CA ARG A 80 -0.10 4.95 21.84
C ARG A 80 -0.33 5.50 20.44
N ALA A 81 -1.59 5.66 20.07
CA ALA A 81 -2.02 6.20 18.77
C ALA A 81 -1.42 7.57 18.48
N ASP A 82 -1.29 8.43 19.49
CA ASP A 82 -0.70 9.76 19.36
C ASP A 82 0.78 9.69 18.96
N GLU A 83 1.56 8.76 19.54
CA GLU A 83 2.96 8.56 19.16
C GLU A 83 3.09 8.12 17.70
N LEU A 84 2.17 7.29 17.21
CA LEU A 84 2.11 6.88 15.80
C LEU A 84 1.81 8.08 14.90
N ALA A 85 0.84 8.91 15.27
CA ALA A 85 0.47 10.10 14.51
C ALA A 85 1.60 11.13 14.47
N GLU A 86 2.31 11.34 15.59
CA GLU A 86 3.51 12.20 15.67
C GLU A 86 4.62 11.70 14.75
N TRP A 87 4.84 10.38 14.71
CA TRP A 87 5.81 9.77 13.83
C TRP A 87 5.47 9.99 12.35
N VAL A 88 4.19 9.85 11.98
CA VAL A 88 3.74 10.11 10.61
C VAL A 88 4.05 11.54 10.20
N VAL A 89 3.60 12.54 10.97
CA VAL A 89 3.80 13.95 10.61
C VAL A 89 5.28 14.35 10.67
N GLY A 90 6.07 13.70 11.53
CA GLY A 90 7.52 13.85 11.60
C GLY A 90 8.26 13.38 10.34
N ARG A 91 7.61 12.61 9.45
CA ARG A 91 8.19 12.21 8.17
C ARG A 91 8.22 13.33 7.14
N TYR A 92 7.61 14.48 7.37
CA TYR A 92 7.58 15.55 6.38
C TYR A 92 8.51 16.71 6.71
N PRO A 93 9.15 17.35 5.70
CA PRO A 93 9.94 18.55 5.94
C PRO A 93 9.07 19.70 6.49
N ARG A 94 9.68 20.58 7.30
CA ARG A 94 9.00 21.73 7.89
C ARG A 94 8.82 22.83 6.85
N ARG A 95 7.76 22.75 6.05
CA ARG A 95 7.32 23.78 5.10
C ARG A 95 5.80 23.85 5.05
N ARG A 96 5.27 24.82 4.29
CA ARG A 96 3.85 24.86 3.96
C ARG A 96 3.57 24.04 2.70
N TYR A 97 2.43 23.36 2.68
CA TYR A 97 1.98 22.49 1.61
C TYR A 97 0.73 23.07 0.96
N PRO A 98 0.62 23.05 -0.38
CA PRO A 98 -0.56 23.57 -1.07
C PRO A 98 -1.78 22.67 -0.86
N ALA A 99 -1.55 21.37 -0.65
CA ALA A 99 -2.58 20.42 -0.28
C ALA A 99 -2.05 19.38 0.73
N VAL A 100 -2.97 18.75 1.45
CA VAL A 100 -2.70 17.58 2.31
C VAL A 100 -3.77 16.52 2.07
N PHE A 101 -3.34 15.32 1.71
CA PHE A 101 -4.19 14.15 1.59
C PHE A 101 -4.37 13.48 2.96
N VAL A 102 -5.56 12.98 3.27
CA VAL A 102 -5.86 12.26 4.51
C VAL A 102 -6.74 11.05 4.19
N GLY A 103 -6.38 9.85 4.61
CA GLY A 103 -7.25 8.68 4.41
C GLY A 103 -6.52 7.43 3.94
N SER A 104 -7.15 6.73 3.00
CA SER A 104 -6.77 5.41 2.51
C SER A 104 -5.34 5.37 1.94
N SER A 105 -4.66 4.24 2.12
CA SER A 105 -3.39 3.95 1.45
C SER A 105 -3.62 3.71 -0.02
N ASN A 106 -2.83 4.33 -0.90
CA ASN A 106 -2.96 4.14 -2.34
C ASN A 106 -1.69 4.61 -3.08
N GLY A 107 -1.13 3.75 -3.94
CA GLY A 107 0.10 4.08 -4.67
C GLY A 107 -0.10 5.12 -5.77
N ALA A 108 -1.24 5.12 -6.46
CA ALA A 108 -1.58 6.16 -7.44
C ALA A 108 -1.76 7.53 -6.76
N MET A 109 -2.43 7.57 -5.60
CA MET A 109 -2.52 8.78 -4.77
C MET A 109 -1.14 9.27 -4.33
N THR A 110 -0.21 8.36 -4.01
CA THR A 110 1.17 8.74 -3.66
C THR A 110 1.85 9.50 -4.80
N HIS A 111 1.63 9.10 -6.06
CA HIS A 111 2.11 9.85 -7.24
C HIS A 111 1.38 11.17 -7.44
N LEU A 112 0.07 11.23 -7.18
CA LEU A 112 -0.69 12.48 -7.22
C LEU A 112 -0.17 13.48 -6.17
N ALA A 113 0.06 13.01 -4.94
CA ALA A 113 0.66 13.81 -3.87
C ALA A 113 2.07 14.29 -4.25
N ALA A 114 2.89 13.44 -4.87
CA ALA A 114 4.19 13.82 -5.37
C ALA A 114 4.12 14.90 -6.46
N ALA A 115 3.19 14.79 -7.42
CA ALA A 115 2.98 15.78 -8.47
C ALA A 115 2.61 17.16 -7.91
N LEU A 116 1.73 17.20 -6.90
CA LEU A 116 1.31 18.42 -6.19
C LEU A 116 2.35 18.94 -5.18
N GLY A 117 3.37 18.14 -4.86
CA GLY A 117 4.29 18.43 -3.76
C GLY A 117 3.60 18.48 -2.41
N ALA A 118 2.56 17.67 -2.22
CA ALA A 118 1.65 17.58 -1.08
C ALA A 118 2.03 16.41 -0.14
N CYS A 119 1.58 16.49 1.12
CA CYS A 119 1.73 15.41 2.10
C CYS A 119 0.54 14.46 2.08
N TRP A 120 0.73 13.26 2.60
CA TRP A 120 -0.35 12.32 2.89
C TRP A 120 -0.33 11.85 4.36
N LEU A 121 -1.48 11.88 5.01
CA LEU A 121 -1.67 11.42 6.38
C LEU A 121 -2.53 10.14 6.35
N PRO A 122 -1.94 8.94 6.52
CA PRO A 122 -2.68 7.69 6.50
C PRO A 122 -3.75 7.63 7.59
N GLN A 123 -4.89 7.03 7.26
CA GLN A 123 -5.90 6.62 8.24
C GLN A 123 -5.59 5.23 8.83
N THR A 124 -4.95 4.35 8.06
CA THR A 124 -4.69 2.97 8.45
C THR A 124 -3.21 2.77 8.69
N LEU A 125 -2.85 2.10 9.79
CA LEU A 125 -1.49 1.58 10.03
C LEU A 125 -1.54 0.11 10.45
N LEU A 126 -0.48 -0.64 10.14
CA LEU A 126 -0.31 -2.03 10.57
C LEU A 126 0.57 -2.12 11.82
N ILE A 127 0.02 -2.72 12.88
CA ILE A 127 0.73 -3.13 14.08
C ILE A 127 0.87 -4.66 14.04
N PRO A 128 2.06 -5.20 13.76
CA PRO A 128 2.28 -6.64 13.76
C PRO A 128 2.34 -7.19 15.19
N VAL A 129 1.59 -8.26 15.49
CA VAL A 129 1.57 -8.89 16.83
C VAL A 129 2.18 -10.27 16.79
N ARG A 130 3.22 -10.52 17.59
CA ARG A 130 3.95 -11.80 17.60
C ARG A 130 3.01 -12.95 17.90
N ARG A 131 3.08 -13.96 17.04
CA ARG A 131 2.41 -15.24 17.22
C ARG A 131 3.46 -16.30 17.54
N ARG A 132 3.15 -17.17 18.50
CA ARG A 132 3.95 -18.35 18.81
C ARG A 132 3.07 -19.58 18.60
N GLY A 133 3.37 -20.35 17.56
CA GLY A 133 2.62 -21.55 17.21
C GLY A 133 1.26 -21.29 16.54
N GLY A 134 0.59 -22.40 16.24
CA GLY A 134 -0.64 -22.43 15.45
C GLY A 134 -0.39 -22.48 13.94
N HIS A 135 -1.39 -22.94 13.20
CA HIS A 135 -1.26 -23.10 11.75
C HIS A 135 -1.66 -21.79 11.02
N PRO A 136 -0.96 -21.38 9.94
CA PRO A 136 -1.36 -20.22 9.13
C PRO A 136 -2.72 -20.43 8.45
N ASP A 137 -3.10 -21.67 8.16
CA ASP A 137 -4.40 -21.99 7.56
C ASP A 137 -5.53 -22.22 8.60
N ARG A 138 -5.35 -21.72 9.84
CA ARG A 138 -6.35 -21.79 10.92
C ARG A 138 -6.72 -20.39 11.44
N PRO A 139 -7.43 -19.57 10.65
CA PRO A 139 -7.81 -18.20 11.03
C PRO A 139 -8.56 -18.09 12.37
N ALA A 140 -9.48 -19.02 12.66
CA ALA A 140 -10.21 -19.02 13.93
C ALA A 140 -9.29 -19.20 15.15
N GLU A 141 -8.16 -19.90 15.00
CA GLU A 141 -7.15 -20.02 16.03
C GLU A 141 -6.40 -18.70 16.23
N ALA A 142 -6.00 -18.03 15.14
CA ALA A 142 -5.34 -16.73 15.20
C ALA A 142 -6.20 -15.69 15.94
N LEU A 143 -7.51 -15.66 15.65
CA LEU A 143 -8.46 -14.83 16.40
C LEU A 143 -8.42 -15.14 17.90
N ARG A 144 -8.56 -16.42 18.28
CA ARG A 144 -8.58 -16.83 19.70
C ARG A 144 -7.29 -16.43 20.42
N THR A 145 -6.13 -16.62 19.78
CA THR A 145 -4.82 -16.34 20.38
C THR A 145 -4.63 -14.86 20.72
N HIS A 146 -5.08 -13.95 19.87
CA HIS A 146 -4.79 -12.51 20.03
C HIS A 146 -6.01 -11.64 20.36
N ARG A 147 -7.17 -12.24 20.64
CA ARG A 147 -8.39 -11.51 21.01
C ARG A 147 -8.16 -10.51 22.16
N ASP A 148 -7.49 -10.95 23.23
CA ASP A 148 -7.29 -10.11 24.41
C ASP A 148 -6.23 -9.04 24.20
N ALA A 149 -5.24 -9.31 23.34
CA ALA A 149 -4.25 -8.32 22.91
C ALA A 149 -4.94 -7.17 22.15
N GLY A 150 -5.89 -7.49 21.25
CA GLY A 150 -6.68 -6.49 20.54
C GLY A 150 -7.58 -5.67 21.48
N ARG A 151 -8.15 -6.30 22.51
CA ARG A 151 -8.90 -5.58 23.56
C ARG A 151 -8.00 -4.65 24.37
N ALA A 152 -6.78 -5.07 24.71
CA ALA A 152 -5.82 -4.24 25.43
C ALA A 152 -5.43 -2.99 24.61
N LEU A 153 -5.16 -3.17 23.32
CA LEU A 153 -4.87 -2.08 22.39
C LEU A 153 -5.99 -1.05 22.33
N LEU A 154 -7.24 -1.48 22.15
CA LEU A 154 -8.40 -0.58 22.03
C LEU A 154 -8.77 0.11 23.34
N ARG A 155 -8.54 -0.52 24.49
CA ARG A 155 -8.71 0.14 25.80
C ARG A 155 -7.71 1.28 25.98
N ALA A 156 -6.48 1.10 25.50
CA ALA A 156 -5.43 2.11 25.56
C ALA A 156 -5.62 3.26 24.55
N ASN A 157 -6.42 3.04 23.50
CA ASN A 157 -6.58 3.95 22.36
C ASN A 157 -8.06 4.07 21.97
N PRO A 158 -8.81 5.03 22.55
CA PRO A 158 -10.26 5.17 22.34
C PRO A 158 -10.63 5.61 20.92
N ASP A 159 -9.74 6.35 20.23
CA ASP A 159 -10.00 6.88 18.89
C ASP A 159 -9.71 5.89 17.75
N LEU A 160 -9.24 4.68 18.08
CA LEU A 160 -8.93 3.64 17.10
C LEU A 160 -10.09 2.64 16.93
N GLU A 161 -10.21 2.15 15.71
CA GLU A 161 -10.86 0.90 15.36
C GLU A 161 -9.80 -0.14 14.98
N LEU A 162 -10.05 -1.41 15.31
CA LEU A 162 -9.15 -2.51 15.02
C LEU A 162 -9.79 -3.50 14.06
N HIS A 163 -9.14 -3.69 12.92
CA HIS A 163 -9.29 -4.85 12.07
C HIS A 163 -8.20 -5.86 12.42
N HIS A 164 -8.60 -6.90 13.15
CA HIS A 164 -7.76 -8.08 13.34
C HIS A 164 -7.86 -8.93 12.07
N MET A 165 -6.90 -8.74 11.19
CA MET A 165 -6.86 -9.36 9.87
C MET A 165 -6.04 -10.65 9.90
N HIS A 166 -6.52 -11.66 9.18
CA HIS A 166 -5.78 -12.89 8.91
C HIS A 166 -5.95 -13.27 7.45
N ASP A 167 -4.93 -13.04 6.61
CA ASP A 167 -4.93 -13.49 5.23
C ASP A 167 -4.00 -14.70 5.06
N ALA A 168 -4.61 -15.88 4.92
CA ALA A 168 -3.91 -17.12 4.70
C ALA A 168 -3.57 -17.37 3.21
N ASN A 169 -3.93 -16.47 2.30
CA ASN A 169 -3.66 -16.55 0.88
C ASN A 169 -2.45 -15.71 0.46
N GLN A 170 -2.49 -14.36 0.56
CA GLN A 170 -1.35 -13.52 0.15
C GLN A 170 -0.26 -13.52 1.23
N ASP A 171 -0.66 -13.39 2.49
CA ASP A 171 0.22 -13.21 3.65
C ASP A 171 0.57 -14.51 4.39
N ARG A 172 0.34 -15.68 3.77
CA ARG A 172 0.48 -16.99 4.43
C ARG A 172 1.78 -17.18 5.23
N LEU A 173 2.90 -16.70 4.70
CA LEU A 173 4.21 -16.79 5.36
C LEU A 173 4.31 -15.90 6.60
N MET A 174 3.69 -14.72 6.55
CA MET A 174 3.71 -13.74 7.64
C MET A 174 2.76 -14.13 8.76
N VAL A 175 1.53 -14.56 8.43
CA VAL A 175 0.53 -14.96 9.43
C VAL A 175 0.88 -16.27 10.17
N ALA A 176 1.93 -16.97 9.72
CA ALA A 176 2.55 -18.07 10.46
C ALA A 176 3.33 -17.58 11.70
N GLY A 177 3.90 -16.36 11.65
CA GLY A 177 4.72 -15.78 12.71
C GLY A 177 4.07 -14.61 13.45
N MET A 178 2.99 -14.03 12.92
CA MET A 178 2.33 -12.88 13.53
C MET A 178 0.82 -12.82 13.22
N SER A 179 0.13 -11.91 13.89
CA SER A 179 -1.24 -11.51 13.59
C SER A 179 -1.25 -10.05 13.17
N TYR A 180 -2.12 -9.69 12.21
CA TYR A 180 -2.15 -8.33 11.67
C TYR A 180 -3.21 -7.51 12.40
N PHE A 181 -2.77 -6.51 13.16
CA PHE A 181 -3.66 -5.52 13.73
C PHE A 181 -3.61 -4.26 12.87
N ARG A 182 -4.54 -4.14 11.94
CA ARG A 182 -4.73 -2.91 11.16
C ARG A 182 -5.62 -1.98 11.94
N VAL A 183 -5.03 -0.87 12.38
CA VAL A 183 -5.76 0.15 13.14
C VAL A 183 -6.15 1.30 12.25
N LYS A 184 -7.39 1.75 12.40
CA LYS A 184 -7.95 2.90 11.68
C LYS A 184 -8.32 3.99 12.67
N TRP A 185 -7.90 5.23 12.41
CA TRP A 185 -8.39 6.38 13.18
C TRP A 185 -9.86 6.65 12.83
N ARG A 186 -10.70 6.67 13.86
CA ARG A 186 -12.10 7.10 13.79
C ARG A 186 -12.27 8.61 14.02
N ARG A 187 -11.22 9.29 14.47
CA ARG A 187 -11.18 10.73 14.68
C ARG A 187 -9.76 11.22 14.38
N LEU A 188 -9.64 12.45 13.87
CA LEU A 188 -8.36 13.02 13.50
C LEU A 188 -7.48 13.15 14.76
N PRO A 189 -6.29 12.53 14.80
CA PRO A 189 -5.42 12.62 15.96
C PRO A 189 -4.86 14.04 16.09
N GLU A 190 -4.52 14.46 17.31
CA GLU A 190 -4.06 15.84 17.59
C GLU A 190 -2.86 16.24 16.73
N ALA A 191 -1.92 15.32 16.48
CA ALA A 191 -0.76 15.57 15.64
C ALA A 191 -1.15 15.93 14.20
N TYR A 192 -2.21 15.31 13.65
CA TYR A 192 -2.73 15.62 12.32
C TYR A 192 -3.47 16.96 12.33
N GLU A 193 -4.30 17.24 13.34
CA GLU A 193 -4.96 18.54 13.48
C GLU A 193 -3.94 19.68 13.51
N ARG A 194 -2.90 19.52 14.34
CA ARG A 194 -1.81 20.49 14.47
C ARG A 194 -1.02 20.63 13.17
N PHE A 195 -0.73 19.52 12.50
CA PHE A 195 -0.04 19.53 11.22
C PHE A 195 -0.82 20.31 10.16
N LEU A 196 -2.12 20.07 10.01
CA LEU A 196 -2.97 20.82 9.08
C LEU A 196 -2.97 22.31 9.40
N ARG A 197 -3.14 22.68 10.68
CA ARG A 197 -3.13 24.08 11.12
C ARG A 197 -1.80 24.79 10.85
N GLU A 198 -0.67 24.12 11.05
CA GLU A 198 0.66 24.75 10.95
C GLU A 198 1.30 24.65 9.56
N ARG A 199 0.97 23.61 8.81
CA ARG A 199 1.68 23.20 7.58
C ARG A 199 0.82 23.30 6.34
N LEU A 200 -0.50 23.43 6.43
CA LEU A 200 -1.29 23.75 5.25
C LEU A 200 -1.05 25.23 4.85
N ALA A 201 -0.91 25.49 3.55
CA ALA A 201 -0.86 26.85 3.04
C ALA A 201 -2.21 27.55 3.28
N PRO A 202 -2.24 28.88 3.49
CA PRO A 202 -3.50 29.63 3.53
C PRO A 202 -4.30 29.40 2.25
N GLY A 203 -5.59 29.06 2.40
CA GLY A 203 -6.44 28.68 1.26
C GLY A 203 -6.06 27.35 0.60
N GLY A 204 -5.18 26.56 1.22
CA GLY A 204 -4.81 25.23 0.74
C GLY A 204 -5.95 24.23 0.82
N MET A 205 -5.76 23.08 0.19
CA MET A 205 -6.77 22.05 0.07
C MET A 205 -6.49 20.87 1.00
N VAL A 206 -7.52 20.39 1.69
CA VAL A 206 -7.51 19.10 2.38
C VAL A 206 -8.27 18.11 1.51
N ILE A 207 -7.66 16.98 1.18
CA ILE A 207 -8.26 15.98 0.29
C ILE A 207 -8.45 14.69 1.07
N SER A 208 -9.69 14.27 1.33
CA SER A 208 -9.96 12.94 1.86
C SER A 208 -9.82 11.89 0.75
N VAL A 209 -9.12 10.80 1.04
CA VAL A 209 -8.86 9.69 0.11
C VAL A 209 -9.71 8.50 0.55
N GLU A 210 -10.79 8.23 -0.17
CA GLU A 210 -11.89 7.39 0.28
C GLU A 210 -12.06 6.18 -0.65
N CYS A 211 -11.39 5.08 -0.31
CA CYS A 211 -11.60 3.80 -0.98
C CYS A 211 -12.87 3.13 -0.42
N GLY A 212 -13.83 2.85 -1.29
CA GLY A 212 -15.11 2.20 -0.97
C GLY A 212 -15.01 0.69 -0.76
N LEU A 213 -13.80 0.11 -0.86
CA LEU A 213 -13.60 -1.32 -0.70
C LEU A 213 -14.07 -1.78 0.69
N SER A 214 -14.98 -2.74 0.68
CA SER A 214 -15.54 -3.35 1.89
C SER A 214 -15.30 -4.86 1.88
N TRP A 215 -15.35 -5.46 3.08
CA TRP A 215 -15.07 -6.89 3.26
C TRP A 215 -15.98 -7.53 4.30
N PRO A 216 -16.36 -8.82 4.15
CA PRO A 216 -17.08 -9.55 5.19
C PRO A 216 -16.27 -9.69 6.48
N THR A 217 -16.85 -9.32 7.60
CA THR A 217 -16.17 -9.34 8.91
C THR A 217 -17.03 -9.96 10.00
N THR A 218 -16.39 -10.48 11.04
CA THR A 218 -17.04 -10.93 12.27
C THR A 218 -16.82 -9.92 13.39
N ARG A 219 -17.89 -9.44 14.02
CA ARG A 219 -17.81 -8.50 15.14
C ARG A 219 -17.30 -9.19 16.41
N ILE A 220 -16.19 -8.68 16.95
CA ILE A 220 -15.57 -9.17 18.19
C ILE A 220 -15.93 -8.27 19.39
N GLY A 221 -16.12 -6.98 19.11
CA GLY A 221 -16.57 -5.93 20.01
C GLY A 221 -16.94 -4.67 19.23
N GLU A 222 -17.32 -3.59 19.92
CA GLU A 222 -17.80 -2.36 19.27
C GLU A 222 -16.81 -1.75 18.26
N ARG A 223 -15.50 -1.81 18.56
CA ARG A 223 -14.40 -1.25 17.74
C ARG A 223 -13.41 -2.31 17.29
N HIS A 224 -13.80 -3.59 17.34
CA HIS A 224 -12.93 -4.73 17.05
C HIS A 224 -13.66 -5.68 16.12
N VAL A 225 -13.18 -5.80 14.89
CA VAL A 225 -13.67 -6.76 13.90
C VAL A 225 -12.57 -7.73 13.52
N PHE A 226 -12.96 -8.96 13.17
CA PHE A 226 -12.06 -9.94 12.60
C PHE A 226 -12.33 -10.04 11.10
N GLN A 227 -11.25 -9.97 10.30
CA GLN A 227 -11.31 -10.06 8.85
C GLN A 227 -10.51 -11.28 8.38
N HIS A 228 -11.19 -12.25 7.76
CA HIS A 228 -10.52 -13.37 7.11
C HIS A 228 -10.31 -13.06 5.63
N GLY A 229 -9.05 -13.09 5.18
CA GLY A 229 -8.66 -12.70 3.84
C GLY A 229 -8.56 -11.20 3.64
N ALA A 230 -8.15 -10.81 2.44
CA ALA A 230 -8.11 -9.44 1.95
C ALA A 230 -8.16 -9.42 0.42
N LEU A 231 -8.21 -8.21 -0.14
CA LEU A 231 -8.15 -8.00 -1.59
C LEU A 231 -6.94 -8.69 -2.22
N GLY A 232 -7.19 -9.41 -3.31
CA GLY A 232 -6.17 -10.13 -4.05
C GLY A 232 -6.81 -11.07 -5.07
N GLY A 233 -6.22 -12.24 -5.28
CA GLY A 233 -6.67 -13.20 -6.30
C GLY A 233 -7.72 -14.22 -5.84
N ALA A 234 -7.97 -14.35 -4.53
CA ALA A 234 -9.06 -15.14 -3.97
C ALA A 234 -10.24 -14.24 -3.64
N THR A 235 -11.45 -14.69 -3.96
CA THR A 235 -12.67 -13.95 -3.59
C THR A 235 -13.04 -14.16 -2.13
N ALA A 236 -13.85 -13.26 -1.56
CA ALA A 236 -14.37 -13.42 -0.21
C ALA A 236 -15.15 -14.73 -0.02
N GLU A 237 -15.85 -15.19 -1.05
CA GLU A 237 -16.58 -16.47 -1.03
C GLU A 237 -15.62 -17.67 -0.98
N GLU A 238 -14.50 -17.60 -1.71
CA GLU A 238 -13.44 -18.62 -1.64
C GLU A 238 -12.77 -18.66 -0.26
N PHE A 239 -12.58 -17.51 0.39
CA PHE A 239 -12.11 -17.48 1.77
C PHE A 239 -13.10 -18.11 2.75
N ARG A 240 -14.41 -17.95 2.52
CA ARG A 240 -15.46 -18.42 3.41
C ARG A 240 -15.74 -19.91 3.27
N HIS A 241 -15.96 -20.39 2.06
CA HIS A 241 -16.41 -21.78 1.83
C HIS A 241 -15.34 -22.67 1.22
N GLY A 242 -14.20 -22.09 0.82
CA GLY A 242 -13.22 -22.76 0.00
C GLY A 242 -13.64 -22.83 -1.47
N SER A 243 -12.75 -23.40 -2.28
CA SER A 243 -12.98 -23.72 -3.69
C SER A 243 -11.95 -24.78 -4.11
N PRO A 244 -12.10 -25.41 -5.29
CA PRO A 244 -11.04 -26.29 -5.82
C PRO A 244 -9.68 -25.60 -5.90
N ARG A 245 -9.63 -24.28 -6.22
CA ARG A 245 -8.40 -23.49 -6.26
C ARG A 245 -7.78 -23.33 -4.87
N VAL A 246 -8.61 -23.13 -3.84
CA VAL A 246 -8.16 -23.06 -2.44
C VAL A 246 -7.62 -24.41 -1.97
N ALA A 247 -8.33 -25.50 -2.26
CA ALA A 247 -7.88 -26.84 -1.89
C ALA A 247 -6.53 -27.20 -2.57
N GLU A 248 -6.37 -26.86 -3.84
CA GLU A 248 -5.10 -27.03 -4.57
C GLU A 248 -3.97 -26.18 -3.96
N PHE A 249 -4.25 -24.91 -3.64
CA PHE A 249 -3.31 -24.04 -2.95
C PHE A 249 -2.86 -24.63 -1.62
N LEU A 250 -3.80 -25.06 -0.78
CA LEU A 250 -3.52 -25.66 0.52
C LEU A 250 -2.69 -26.94 0.39
N ALA A 251 -3.05 -27.82 -0.55
CA ALA A 251 -2.28 -29.03 -0.86
C ALA A 251 -0.85 -28.71 -1.34
N ARG A 252 -0.68 -27.71 -2.22
CA ARG A 252 0.64 -27.25 -2.72
C ARG A 252 1.56 -26.78 -1.60
N TYR A 253 0.98 -26.25 -0.52
CA TYR A 253 1.71 -25.81 0.67
C TYR A 253 1.77 -26.86 1.78
N GLY A 254 1.33 -28.09 1.51
CA GLY A 254 1.35 -29.20 2.46
C GLY A 254 0.45 -28.98 3.67
N SER A 255 -0.61 -28.19 3.51
CA SER A 255 -1.60 -27.98 4.56
C SER A 255 -2.36 -29.28 4.81
N PRO A 256 -2.66 -29.63 6.09
CA PRO A 256 -3.52 -30.77 6.40
C PRO A 256 -5.01 -30.46 6.20
N TYR A 257 -5.34 -29.25 5.74
CA TYR A 257 -6.71 -28.78 5.52
C TYR A 257 -6.97 -28.59 4.02
N ASP A 258 -8.22 -28.78 3.61
CA ASP A 258 -8.71 -28.55 2.24
C ASP A 258 -9.49 -27.22 2.09
N ARG A 259 -9.81 -26.59 3.22
CA ARG A 259 -10.40 -25.26 3.33
C ARG A 259 -9.95 -24.58 4.63
N TRP A 260 -10.10 -23.26 4.69
CA TRP A 260 -9.85 -22.50 5.91
C TRP A 260 -11.02 -22.58 6.89
N ASP A 261 -10.70 -22.57 8.19
CA ASP A 261 -11.68 -22.51 9.28
C ASP A 261 -11.62 -21.11 9.92
N ALA A 262 -12.57 -20.26 9.51
CA ALA A 262 -12.73 -18.89 10.01
C ALA A 262 -14.12 -18.71 10.63
N PRO A 263 -14.28 -17.78 11.59
CA PRO A 263 -15.62 -17.42 12.09
C PRO A 263 -16.50 -16.93 10.94
N GLU A 264 -17.80 -17.28 10.99
CA GLU A 264 -18.77 -16.74 10.04
C GLU A 264 -18.87 -15.22 10.17
N PRO A 265 -18.81 -14.46 9.06
CA PRO A 265 -19.07 -13.04 9.06
C PRO A 265 -20.50 -12.73 9.52
N ASP A 266 -20.66 -11.72 10.37
CA ASP A 266 -21.96 -11.21 10.84
C ASP A 266 -22.25 -9.78 10.35
N GLY A 267 -21.37 -9.26 9.49
CA GLY A 267 -21.53 -7.95 8.86
C GLY A 267 -20.45 -7.68 7.81
N VAL A 268 -20.47 -6.45 7.32
CA VAL A 268 -19.50 -5.89 6.37
C VAL A 268 -18.91 -4.65 7.00
N SER A 269 -17.60 -4.49 6.85
CA SER A 269 -16.85 -3.30 7.29
C SER A 269 -16.00 -2.78 6.12
N PRO A 270 -15.48 -1.53 6.18
CA PRO A 270 -14.40 -1.11 5.30
C PRO A 270 -13.26 -2.14 5.34
N GLU A 271 -12.64 -2.44 4.21
CA GLU A 271 -11.56 -3.42 4.18
C GLU A 271 -10.37 -2.95 5.03
N ALA A 272 -9.74 -3.89 5.73
CA ALA A 272 -8.75 -3.63 6.77
C ALA A 272 -7.57 -2.75 6.31
N GLU A 273 -7.05 -2.95 5.10
CA GLU A 273 -5.91 -2.20 4.54
C GLU A 273 -6.34 -0.95 3.79
N TRP A 274 -7.22 -1.13 2.81
CA TRP A 274 -7.51 -0.14 1.78
C TRP A 274 -8.75 0.68 2.10
N GLY A 275 -9.77 0.03 2.68
CA GLY A 275 -11.08 0.63 2.88
C GLY A 275 -11.05 1.86 3.80
N PHE A 276 -11.81 2.88 3.45
CA PHE A 276 -11.93 4.11 4.22
C PHE A 276 -12.95 3.97 5.35
N GLN A 277 -12.61 4.48 6.54
CA GLN A 277 -13.53 4.53 7.68
C GLN A 277 -14.10 5.95 7.85
N ASP A 278 -15.40 6.09 7.59
CA ASP A 278 -16.12 7.37 7.55
C ASP A 278 -16.07 8.18 8.84
N GLY A 279 -15.88 7.53 10.00
CA GLY A 279 -15.83 8.22 11.30
C GLY A 279 -14.86 9.40 11.35
N LEU A 280 -13.78 9.35 10.54
CA LEU A 280 -12.77 10.41 10.47
C LEU A 280 -13.30 11.74 9.90
N LEU A 281 -14.32 11.70 9.04
CA LEU A 281 -14.75 12.81 8.20
C LEU A 281 -15.21 14.03 8.99
N ASP A 282 -16.01 13.84 10.05
CA ASP A 282 -16.55 14.94 10.84
C ASP A 282 -15.41 15.79 11.43
N SER A 283 -14.45 15.11 12.08
CA SER A 283 -13.29 15.79 12.66
C SER A 283 -12.36 16.42 11.61
N LEU A 284 -12.27 15.82 10.42
CA LEU A 284 -11.49 16.38 9.31
C LEU A 284 -12.15 17.65 8.77
N GLY A 285 -13.47 17.64 8.60
CA GLY A 285 -14.26 18.81 8.19
C GLY A 285 -14.14 19.96 9.17
N ASP A 286 -14.26 19.68 10.47
CA ASP A 286 -14.11 20.70 11.53
C ASP A 286 -12.71 21.34 11.52
N VAL A 287 -11.67 20.54 11.29
CA VAL A 287 -10.28 21.05 11.22
C VAL A 287 -10.06 21.84 9.94
N ALA A 288 -10.54 21.36 8.80
CA ALA A 288 -10.44 22.07 7.52
C ALA A 288 -11.15 23.44 7.58
N ALA A 289 -12.37 23.48 8.13
CA ALA A 289 -13.12 24.71 8.33
C ALA A 289 -12.38 25.70 9.25
N ARG A 290 -11.85 25.24 10.38
CA ARG A 290 -11.05 26.07 11.30
C ARG A 290 -9.75 26.58 10.67
N ALA A 291 -9.17 25.82 9.74
CA ALA A 291 -7.97 26.22 8.99
C ALA A 291 -8.28 27.16 7.81
N GLY A 292 -9.56 27.42 7.49
CA GLY A 292 -9.96 28.15 6.29
C GLY A 292 -9.57 27.42 5.00
N ALA A 293 -9.55 26.08 5.05
CA ALA A 293 -9.16 25.21 3.96
C ALA A 293 -10.38 24.66 3.21
N THR A 294 -10.23 24.42 1.92
CA THR A 294 -11.24 23.69 1.14
C THR A 294 -11.07 22.20 1.40
N LEU A 295 -12.12 21.54 1.89
CA LEU A 295 -12.18 20.08 1.91
C LEU A 295 -12.66 19.59 0.53
N ARG A 296 -12.00 18.57 0.01
CA ARG A 296 -12.42 17.81 -1.17
C ARG A 296 -12.41 16.32 -0.85
N ARG A 297 -13.39 15.60 -1.37
CA ARG A 297 -13.54 14.15 -1.19
C ARG A 297 -13.22 13.44 -2.48
N LEU A 298 -12.10 12.72 -2.50
CA LEU A 298 -11.69 11.83 -3.59
C LEU A 298 -12.15 10.41 -3.28
N ARG A 299 -13.20 9.96 -3.97
CA ARG A 299 -13.85 8.65 -3.75
C ARG A 299 -13.64 7.71 -4.93
N PHE A 300 -13.42 6.44 -4.65
CA PHE A 300 -13.27 5.40 -5.66
C PHE A 300 -13.60 4.03 -5.06
N ASP A 301 -14.11 3.09 -5.86
CA ASP A 301 -14.66 1.83 -5.35
C ASP A 301 -13.56 0.84 -4.94
N ALA A 302 -12.61 0.59 -5.84
CA ALA A 302 -11.47 -0.28 -5.60
C ALA A 302 -10.15 0.51 -5.60
N PRO A 303 -9.14 0.09 -4.84
CA PRO A 303 -7.89 0.84 -4.71
C PRO A 303 -7.16 1.09 -6.05
N GLU A 304 -7.31 0.22 -7.05
CA GLU A 304 -6.66 0.40 -8.36
C GLU A 304 -7.41 1.37 -9.30
N ASP A 305 -8.65 1.74 -8.99
CA ASP A 305 -9.48 2.58 -9.87
C ASP A 305 -8.92 4.01 -10.01
N LEU A 306 -8.08 4.44 -9.06
CA LEU A 306 -7.40 5.72 -9.15
C LEU A 306 -6.23 5.72 -10.15
N SER A 307 -5.69 4.55 -10.52
CA SER A 307 -4.49 4.45 -11.36
C SER A 307 -4.67 5.01 -12.78
N PRO A 308 -5.74 4.68 -13.53
CA PRO A 308 -5.99 5.28 -14.85
C PRO A 308 -6.11 6.82 -14.80
N VAL A 309 -6.81 7.36 -13.81
CA VAL A 309 -7.01 8.82 -13.65
C VAL A 309 -5.68 9.54 -13.43
N VAL A 310 -4.85 9.00 -12.53
CA VAL A 310 -3.53 9.59 -12.24
C VAL A 310 -2.59 9.44 -13.44
N ALA A 311 -2.66 8.32 -14.17
CA ALA A 311 -1.91 8.13 -15.40
C ALA A 311 -2.28 9.19 -16.45
N ASP A 312 -3.58 9.43 -16.67
CA ASP A 312 -4.07 10.46 -17.60
C ASP A 312 -3.62 11.86 -17.21
N LEU A 313 -3.69 12.20 -15.91
CA LEU A 313 -3.21 13.47 -15.38
C LEU A 313 -1.71 13.67 -15.67
N TYR A 314 -0.90 12.64 -15.45
CA TYR A 314 0.54 12.70 -15.74
C TYR A 314 0.81 12.87 -17.23
N ARG A 315 0.06 12.17 -18.09
CA ARG A 315 0.16 12.33 -19.55
C ARG A 315 -0.14 13.76 -19.98
N ASP A 316 -1.24 14.31 -19.51
CA ASP A 316 -1.65 15.68 -19.79
C ASP A 316 -0.61 16.71 -19.28
N TRP A 317 -0.16 16.55 -18.04
CA TRP A 317 0.87 17.39 -17.44
C TRP A 317 2.19 17.35 -18.22
N TYR A 318 2.63 16.18 -18.68
CA TYR A 318 3.83 16.04 -19.50
C TYR A 318 3.70 16.66 -20.88
N ARG A 319 2.54 16.52 -21.55
CA ARG A 319 2.27 17.18 -22.84
C ARG A 319 2.39 18.70 -22.71
N ARG A 320 1.80 19.30 -21.66
CA ARG A 320 1.93 20.75 -21.38
C ARG A 320 3.38 21.20 -21.17
N ARG A 321 4.25 20.29 -20.76
CA ARG A 321 5.68 20.54 -20.51
C ARG A 321 6.59 20.15 -21.68
N GLY A 322 6.03 19.72 -22.81
CA GLY A 322 6.80 19.24 -23.96
C GLY A 322 7.59 17.95 -23.69
N ILE A 323 7.15 17.15 -22.72
CA ILE A 323 7.71 15.83 -22.42
C ILE A 323 6.81 14.79 -23.09
N ALA A 324 7.40 13.85 -23.84
CA ALA A 324 6.65 12.76 -24.46
C ALA A 324 6.10 11.82 -23.37
N PRO A 325 4.79 11.60 -23.28
CA PRO A 325 4.18 10.77 -22.23
C PRO A 325 4.08 9.29 -22.67
N ASP A 326 5.14 8.75 -23.27
CA ASP A 326 5.16 7.44 -23.93
C ASP A 326 5.86 6.34 -23.13
N ARG A 327 6.34 6.66 -21.92
CA ARG A 327 6.91 5.69 -20.97
C ARG A 327 5.92 5.42 -19.84
N LEU A 328 5.53 4.17 -19.65
CA LEU A 328 4.75 3.70 -18.51
C LEU A 328 5.69 3.07 -17.47
N LEU A 329 5.53 3.46 -16.20
CA LEU A 329 6.08 2.74 -15.07
C LEU A 329 4.93 2.10 -14.30
N VAL A 330 4.88 0.77 -14.32
CA VAL A 330 3.93 -0.03 -13.56
C VAL A 330 4.58 -0.45 -12.24
N GLU A 331 3.94 -0.10 -11.16
CA GLU A 331 4.38 -0.33 -9.79
C GLU A 331 3.37 -1.20 -9.05
N ASN A 332 3.84 -1.89 -8.00
CA ASN A 332 3.03 -2.85 -7.28
C ASN A 332 3.16 -2.71 -5.76
N PHE A 333 2.02 -2.73 -5.07
CA PHE A 333 1.92 -2.69 -3.62
C PHE A 333 2.75 -1.53 -3.02
N LEU A 334 3.69 -1.83 -2.14
CA LEU A 334 4.55 -0.85 -1.47
C LEU A 334 5.74 -0.36 -2.33
N LEU A 335 6.01 -1.00 -3.48
CA LEU A 335 7.12 -0.63 -4.37
C LEU A 335 6.71 0.56 -5.25
N VAL A 336 6.76 1.76 -4.67
CA VAL A 336 6.39 3.02 -5.32
C VAL A 336 7.58 3.98 -5.34
N GLU A 337 7.81 4.63 -6.48
CA GLU A 337 9.02 5.35 -6.86
C GLU A 337 8.70 6.74 -7.46
N PRO A 338 8.02 7.63 -6.71
CA PRO A 338 7.57 8.93 -7.24
C PRO A 338 8.73 9.80 -7.75
N TRP A 339 9.91 9.69 -7.12
CA TRP A 339 11.11 10.40 -7.57
C TRP A 339 11.55 9.94 -8.96
N TRP A 340 11.70 8.63 -9.15
CA TRP A 340 12.19 8.09 -10.42
C TRP A 340 11.14 8.22 -11.52
N THR A 341 9.84 8.07 -11.22
CA THR A 341 8.75 8.38 -12.15
C THR A 341 8.93 9.75 -12.78
N LEU A 342 9.13 10.79 -11.97
CA LEU A 342 9.33 12.15 -12.47
C LEU A 342 10.68 12.34 -13.17
N ARG A 343 11.77 11.75 -12.65
CA ARG A 343 13.10 11.87 -13.26
C ARG A 343 13.22 11.16 -14.59
N THR A 344 12.44 10.12 -14.85
CA THR A 344 12.42 9.39 -16.11
C THR A 344 11.29 9.83 -17.04
N GLY A 345 10.43 10.77 -16.62
CA GLY A 345 9.28 11.19 -17.41
C GLY A 345 8.29 10.05 -17.64
N SER A 346 8.17 9.15 -16.67
CA SER A 346 7.25 8.01 -16.74
C SER A 346 5.87 8.40 -16.27
N VAL A 347 4.86 7.88 -16.94
CA VAL A 347 3.48 7.86 -16.47
C VAL A 347 3.35 6.73 -15.45
N PRO A 348 2.92 6.98 -14.20
CA PRO A 348 2.76 5.94 -13.20
C PRO A 348 1.46 5.16 -13.42
N PHE A 349 1.49 3.86 -13.15
CA PHE A 349 0.30 3.04 -12.99
C PHE A 349 0.53 2.09 -11.83
N TRP A 350 -0.34 2.15 -10.81
CA TRP A 350 -0.17 1.35 -9.61
C TRP A 350 -1.15 0.18 -9.56
N THR A 351 -0.68 -0.95 -9.06
CA THR A 351 -1.47 -2.16 -8.83
C THR A 351 -1.28 -2.64 -7.39
N VAL A 352 -2.29 -3.29 -6.81
CA VAL A 352 -2.31 -3.70 -5.41
C VAL A 352 -1.42 -4.93 -5.18
N PHE A 353 -1.55 -5.97 -6.01
CA PHE A 353 -0.76 -7.21 -5.93
C PHE A 353 -0.50 -7.79 -7.32
N ASN A 354 0.33 -8.82 -7.44
CA ASN A 354 0.60 -9.48 -8.73
C ASN A 354 -0.50 -10.48 -9.13
N THR A 355 -1.76 -10.09 -8.96
CA THR A 355 -2.91 -10.99 -9.15
C THR A 355 -3.53 -10.81 -10.53
N GLU A 356 -4.28 -11.80 -10.98
CA GLU A 356 -4.98 -11.72 -12.27
C GLU A 356 -5.95 -10.53 -12.35
N PRO A 357 -6.76 -10.20 -11.33
CA PRO A 357 -7.55 -8.96 -11.32
C PRO A 357 -6.71 -7.69 -11.55
N SER A 358 -5.57 -7.56 -10.87
CA SER A 358 -4.65 -6.42 -11.04
C SER A 358 -4.06 -6.35 -12.45
N ARG A 359 -3.71 -7.50 -13.03
CA ARG A 359 -3.25 -7.58 -14.42
C ARG A 359 -4.34 -7.14 -15.38
N GLN A 360 -5.58 -7.57 -15.17
CA GLN A 360 -6.72 -7.18 -15.99
C GLN A 360 -7.03 -5.69 -15.89
N ALA A 361 -6.88 -5.07 -14.71
CA ALA A 361 -7.02 -3.62 -14.55
C ALA A 361 -6.01 -2.86 -15.41
N LEU A 362 -4.74 -3.28 -15.39
CA LEU A 362 -3.71 -2.70 -16.24
C LEU A 362 -3.97 -2.93 -17.75
N LEU A 363 -4.41 -4.12 -18.16
CA LEU A 363 -4.75 -4.39 -19.56
C LEU A 363 -5.88 -3.48 -20.05
N ARG A 364 -6.94 -3.29 -19.25
CA ARG A 364 -8.03 -2.36 -19.57
C ARG A 364 -7.52 -0.94 -19.80
N HIS A 365 -6.59 -0.47 -18.96
CA HIS A 365 -5.94 0.83 -19.15
C HIS A 365 -5.15 0.89 -20.46
N LEU A 366 -4.33 -0.13 -20.74
CA LEU A 366 -3.53 -0.20 -21.98
C LEU A 366 -4.37 -0.28 -23.26
N ASP A 367 -5.58 -0.84 -23.17
CA ASP A 367 -6.51 -0.92 -24.30
C ASP A 367 -7.22 0.42 -24.60
N GLN A 368 -7.27 1.32 -23.61
CA GLN A 368 -7.95 2.62 -23.72
C GLN A 368 -6.96 3.79 -23.92
N ALA A 369 -5.75 3.69 -23.38
CA ALA A 369 -4.74 4.73 -23.45
C ALA A 369 -4.03 4.77 -24.82
N ASP A 370 -3.44 5.93 -25.18
CA ASP A 370 -2.52 5.96 -26.34
C ASP A 370 -1.36 4.97 -26.10
N PRO A 371 -0.86 4.28 -27.14
CA PRO A 371 0.22 3.31 -26.99
C PRO A 371 1.48 3.89 -26.33
N TYR A 372 2.07 3.12 -25.42
CA TYR A 372 3.36 3.44 -24.81
C TYR A 372 4.51 2.87 -25.65
N ASP A 373 5.58 3.65 -25.81
CA ASP A 373 6.84 3.18 -26.39
C ASP A 373 7.59 2.26 -25.44
N GLU A 374 7.55 2.58 -24.15
CA GLU A 374 8.27 1.85 -23.12
C GLU A 374 7.32 1.49 -21.97
N ILE A 375 7.29 0.22 -21.58
CA ILE A 375 6.60 -0.26 -20.38
C ILE A 375 7.64 -0.87 -19.46
N ARG A 376 7.81 -0.29 -18.28
CA ARG A 376 8.63 -0.82 -17.19
C ARG A 376 7.71 -1.38 -16.13
N LEU A 377 7.95 -2.60 -15.69
CA LEU A 377 7.08 -3.29 -14.74
C LEU A 377 7.87 -3.79 -13.53
N ILE A 378 7.45 -3.35 -12.34
CA ILE A 378 7.97 -3.79 -11.05
C ILE A 378 6.92 -4.71 -10.42
N LEU A 379 7.33 -5.88 -9.93
CA LEU A 379 6.46 -6.86 -9.28
C LEU A 379 6.91 -7.12 -7.84
N PHE A 380 6.02 -6.85 -6.89
CA PHE A 380 6.30 -7.07 -5.46
C PHE A 380 6.26 -8.56 -5.11
N SER A 381 7.29 -9.10 -4.48
CA SER A 381 7.36 -10.53 -4.16
C SER A 381 7.07 -10.80 -2.69
N HIS A 382 5.89 -11.38 -2.40
CA HIS A 382 5.50 -11.88 -1.07
C HIS A 382 5.84 -13.36 -0.85
N GLY A 383 6.40 -14.04 -1.87
CA GLY A 383 6.89 -15.41 -1.76
C GLY A 383 5.84 -16.52 -1.79
N VAL A 384 4.56 -16.16 -1.97
CA VAL A 384 3.45 -17.12 -2.00
C VAL A 384 2.90 -17.27 -3.42
N GLU A 385 2.73 -18.51 -3.86
CA GLU A 385 1.97 -18.87 -5.07
C GLU A 385 0.47 -18.85 -4.72
N SER A 386 -0.04 -17.65 -4.44
CA SER A 386 -1.40 -17.42 -3.93
C SER A 386 -2.46 -17.78 -4.95
N VAL A 387 -3.67 -18.07 -4.47
CA VAL A 387 -4.85 -18.23 -5.31
C VAL A 387 -5.05 -16.95 -6.12
N GLY A 388 -5.06 -17.10 -7.45
CA GLY A 388 -5.24 -16.00 -8.40
C GLY A 388 -3.99 -15.16 -8.66
N LEU A 389 -2.80 -15.63 -8.28
CA LEU A 389 -1.53 -15.07 -8.72
C LEU A 389 -1.41 -15.16 -10.25
N ALA A 390 -1.10 -14.06 -10.91
CA ALA A 390 -0.77 -14.05 -12.33
C ALA A 390 0.65 -14.59 -12.54
N SER A 391 0.86 -15.41 -13.57
CA SER A 391 2.18 -15.98 -13.85
C SER A 391 3.15 -14.91 -14.36
N ILE A 392 4.45 -15.20 -14.30
CA ILE A 392 5.45 -14.29 -14.87
C ILE A 392 5.27 -14.13 -16.39
N ASP A 393 4.80 -15.17 -17.08
CA ASP A 393 4.51 -15.13 -18.52
C ASP A 393 3.28 -14.25 -18.81
N ASP A 394 2.28 -14.26 -17.93
CA ASP A 394 1.12 -13.35 -18.03
C ASP A 394 1.56 -11.89 -17.96
N TRP A 395 2.50 -11.57 -17.07
CA TRP A 395 3.10 -10.23 -16.98
C TRP A 395 4.02 -9.92 -18.16
N GLY A 396 4.72 -10.93 -18.69
CA GLY A 396 5.49 -10.79 -19.93
C GLY A 396 4.62 -10.34 -21.10
N ARG A 397 3.42 -10.91 -21.24
CA ARG A 397 2.44 -10.49 -22.27
C ARG A 397 1.96 -9.04 -22.11
N VAL A 398 1.96 -8.50 -20.89
CA VAL A 398 1.68 -7.07 -20.68
C VAL A 398 2.82 -6.21 -21.21
N LEU A 399 4.07 -6.63 -20.98
CA LEU A 399 5.26 -5.94 -21.48
C LEU A 399 5.31 -5.92 -23.02
N ASP A 400 4.82 -6.96 -23.68
CA ASP A 400 4.70 -7.05 -25.14
C ASP A 400 3.74 -5.98 -25.74
N ARG A 401 2.93 -5.30 -24.92
CA ARG A 401 2.07 -4.18 -25.36
C ARG A 401 2.88 -2.91 -25.63
N ALA A 402 4.14 -2.82 -25.18
CA ALA A 402 5.01 -1.69 -25.47
C ALA A 402 5.41 -1.68 -26.95
N ARG A 403 5.40 -0.51 -27.60
CA ARG A 403 5.80 -0.40 -29.02
C ARG A 403 7.28 -0.64 -29.26
N LYS A 404 8.14 -0.36 -28.27
CA LYS A 404 9.60 -0.44 -28.42
C LYS A 404 10.25 -1.31 -27.34
N VAL A 405 9.97 -1.05 -26.05
CA VAL A 405 10.67 -1.69 -24.94
C VAL A 405 9.70 -2.07 -23.83
N GLY A 406 9.44 -3.37 -23.68
CA GLY A 406 8.81 -3.94 -22.50
C GLY A 406 9.88 -4.57 -21.61
N VAL A 407 9.99 -4.16 -20.35
CA VAL A 407 11.02 -4.70 -19.45
C VAL A 407 10.58 -4.81 -18.00
N PHE A 408 10.92 -5.94 -17.39
CA PHE A 408 10.87 -6.12 -15.94
C PHE A 408 11.97 -5.28 -15.27
N THR A 409 11.61 -4.44 -14.31
CA THR A 409 12.56 -3.56 -13.61
C THR A 409 12.85 -4.08 -12.21
N GLY A 410 14.06 -4.62 -12.02
CA GLY A 410 14.54 -5.20 -10.77
C GLY A 410 13.99 -6.60 -10.44
N VAL A 411 13.15 -7.17 -11.30
CA VAL A 411 12.50 -8.47 -11.12
C VAL A 411 13.31 -9.59 -11.78
N ASP A 412 13.58 -10.66 -11.03
CA ASP A 412 14.10 -11.92 -11.55
C ASP A 412 12.93 -12.86 -11.86
N ALA A 413 12.60 -12.95 -13.15
CA ALA A 413 11.53 -13.79 -13.68
C ALA A 413 11.64 -15.27 -13.28
N ARG A 414 12.86 -15.78 -13.02
CA ARG A 414 13.08 -17.18 -12.62
C ARG A 414 12.83 -17.41 -11.13
N ALA A 415 12.93 -16.36 -10.33
CA ALA A 415 12.71 -16.43 -8.89
C ALA A 415 11.28 -16.04 -8.49
N TYR A 416 10.52 -15.38 -9.38
CA TYR A 416 9.11 -15.01 -9.16
C TYR A 416 8.25 -16.23 -8.74
N PRO A 417 7.34 -16.10 -7.75
CA PRO A 417 6.98 -14.92 -6.94
C PRO A 417 7.81 -14.75 -5.66
N ARG A 418 8.99 -15.39 -5.56
CA ARG A 418 9.91 -15.41 -4.41
C ARG A 418 11.14 -14.54 -4.66
N ASP A 419 11.03 -13.54 -5.54
CA ASP A 419 12.12 -12.63 -5.80
C ASP A 419 12.21 -11.53 -4.74
N PHE A 420 12.74 -11.86 -3.56
CA PHE A 420 12.90 -10.88 -2.48
C PHE A 420 13.98 -9.83 -2.79
N ALA A 421 14.86 -10.06 -3.78
CA ALA A 421 15.85 -9.06 -4.18
C ALA A 421 15.22 -7.84 -4.87
N VAL A 422 13.96 -7.95 -5.34
CA VAL A 422 13.24 -6.84 -5.99
C VAL A 422 13.16 -5.59 -5.11
N PHE A 423 13.03 -5.74 -3.79
CA PHE A 423 12.99 -4.65 -2.81
C PHE A 423 14.22 -3.73 -2.83
N ALA A 424 15.35 -4.24 -3.34
CA ALA A 424 16.58 -3.48 -3.50
C ALA A 424 16.93 -3.22 -4.97
N ARG A 425 16.60 -4.14 -5.88
CA ARG A 425 16.98 -4.02 -7.29
C ARG A 425 16.11 -3.05 -8.08
N ALA A 426 14.82 -2.93 -7.75
CA ALA A 426 13.90 -2.08 -8.50
C ALA A 426 14.38 -0.61 -8.54
N HIS A 427 14.61 -0.01 -7.37
CA HIS A 427 15.19 1.32 -7.24
C HIS A 427 16.51 1.45 -8.01
N ARG A 428 17.46 0.54 -7.76
CA ARG A 428 18.79 0.56 -8.38
C ARG A 428 18.73 0.53 -9.91
N GLU A 429 17.82 -0.24 -10.49
CA GLU A 429 17.65 -0.33 -11.94
C GLU A 429 17.00 0.93 -12.51
N LEU A 430 15.96 1.46 -11.86
CA LEU A 430 15.38 2.76 -12.22
C LEU A 430 16.43 3.88 -12.20
N ALA A 431 17.24 3.92 -11.14
CA ALA A 431 18.32 4.88 -10.99
C ALA A 431 19.36 4.82 -12.11
N ARG A 432 19.50 3.68 -12.80
CA ARG A 432 20.42 3.49 -13.93
C ARG A 432 19.82 3.87 -15.28
N THR A 433 18.55 4.24 -15.33
CA THR A 433 17.90 4.70 -16.56
C THR A 433 18.62 5.95 -17.08
N ARG A 434 19.14 5.86 -18.31
CA ARG A 434 19.98 6.91 -18.92
C ARG A 434 19.17 8.14 -19.34
N HIS A 435 17.98 7.92 -19.92
CA HIS A 435 17.13 9.01 -20.37
C HIS A 435 16.37 9.61 -19.19
N ARG A 436 16.77 10.83 -18.80
CA ARG A 436 16.21 11.56 -17.66
C ARG A 436 15.73 12.94 -18.09
N VAL A 437 14.62 13.39 -17.53
CA VAL A 437 14.04 14.72 -17.74
C VAL A 437 14.19 15.56 -16.47
N PRO A 438 14.55 16.85 -16.55
CA PRO A 438 14.70 17.69 -15.35
C PRO A 438 13.49 17.58 -14.42
N MET A 439 13.73 17.61 -13.11
CA MET A 439 12.64 17.69 -12.13
C MET A 439 11.72 18.87 -12.48
N PRO A 440 10.40 18.74 -12.24
CA PRO A 440 9.49 19.87 -12.40
C PRO A 440 10.01 21.06 -11.57
N ALA A 441 10.19 22.21 -12.21
CA ALA A 441 10.64 23.43 -11.52
C ALA A 441 9.59 23.91 -10.50
N ARG A 442 8.31 23.58 -10.75
CA ARG A 442 7.20 23.77 -9.83
C ARG A 442 6.36 22.48 -9.80
N PRO A 443 5.79 22.13 -8.64
CA PRO A 443 4.73 21.13 -8.58
C PRO A 443 3.55 21.51 -9.48
N LEU A 444 2.70 20.53 -9.77
CA LEU A 444 1.41 20.75 -10.41
C LEU A 444 0.54 21.66 -9.54
N ASP A 445 -0.21 22.57 -10.16
CA ASP A 445 -1.10 23.47 -9.42
C ASP A 445 -2.30 22.68 -8.87
N VAL A 446 -2.74 23.02 -7.65
CA VAL A 446 -3.92 22.41 -7.05
C VAL A 446 -5.17 22.78 -7.85
N ALA A 447 -5.24 23.99 -8.41
CA ALA A 447 -6.38 24.41 -9.23
C ALA A 447 -6.50 23.56 -10.51
N ASP A 448 -5.36 23.26 -11.16
CA ASP A 448 -5.33 22.39 -12.34
C ASP A 448 -5.83 20.97 -12.01
N VAL A 449 -5.49 20.46 -10.82
CA VAL A 449 -5.95 19.14 -10.36
C VAL A 449 -7.43 19.16 -10.00
N ASP A 450 -7.91 20.22 -9.34
CA ASP A 450 -9.33 20.40 -9.01
C ASP A 450 -10.17 20.40 -10.29
N GLU A 451 -9.80 21.22 -11.28
CA GLU A 451 -10.49 21.29 -12.58
C GLU A 451 -10.40 19.96 -13.35
N PHE A 452 -9.25 19.28 -13.30
CA PHE A 452 -9.09 17.98 -13.97
C PHE A 452 -10.02 16.93 -13.36
N LEU A 453 -10.08 16.82 -12.03
CA LEU A 453 -10.87 15.83 -11.32
C LEU A 453 -12.38 16.14 -11.36
N GLU A 454 -12.79 17.42 -11.43
CA GLU A 454 -14.21 17.80 -11.63
C GLU A 454 -14.79 17.30 -12.95
N LYS A 455 -13.94 17.01 -13.94
CA LYS A 455 -14.35 16.52 -15.28
C LYS A 455 -14.32 14.99 -15.40
N ARG A 456 -14.01 14.28 -14.31
CA ARG A 456 -13.90 12.82 -14.29
C ARG A 456 -15.17 12.20 -13.73
N ASP A 457 -15.69 11.20 -14.43
CA ASP A 457 -16.85 10.41 -13.98
C ASP A 457 -16.44 9.07 -13.35
N ASP A 458 -15.18 8.67 -13.51
CA ASP A 458 -14.63 7.40 -13.02
C ASP A 458 -14.15 7.44 -11.57
N VAL A 459 -14.06 8.65 -10.99
CA VAL A 459 -13.82 8.87 -9.56
C VAL A 459 -14.79 9.93 -9.04
N GLY A 460 -15.21 9.79 -7.79
CA GLY A 460 -15.99 10.82 -7.12
C GLY A 460 -15.09 11.98 -6.67
N TRP A 461 -15.40 13.20 -7.12
CA TRP A 461 -14.75 14.42 -6.66
C TRP A 461 -15.82 15.42 -6.20
N SER A 462 -15.88 15.70 -4.89
CA SER A 462 -16.86 16.64 -4.33
C SER A 462 -16.23 17.55 -3.28
N ALA A 463 -16.88 18.69 -3.01
CA ALA A 463 -16.63 19.45 -1.79
C ALA A 463 -17.02 18.64 -0.52
#